data_AF-A0A9X8ZZW2-F1
#
_entry.id   AF-A0A9X8ZZW2-F1
#
_cell.length_a   1.000
_cell.length_b   1.000
_cell.length_c   1.000
_cell.angle_alpha   90.00
_cell.angle_beta   90.00
_cell.angle_gamma   90.00
#
_symmetry.space_group_name_H-M   'P 1'
#
loop_
_entity.id
_entity.type
_entity.pdbx_description
1 polymer ?
#
loop_
_entity_poly.entity_id
_entity_poly.type
_entity_poly.pdbx_seq_one_letter_code
_entity_poly.pdbx_strand_id
1 'polypeptide(L)'
;MFRWFQKNNKVNEEKDGQYLEIKNEQINEQLKQKIMELESISEDICSKYQKIYEERFAQNGKLNLKLSIKRDIDGDELEELTSKNCLEYEYRSEINFEYDAS
;
A
#
# COMPACT_ATOMS: atom_id res chain seq x y z
N MET A 1 14.35 37.60 -16.51
CA MET A 1 15.24 37.03 -15.48
C MET A 1 14.67 37.44 -14.12
N PHE A 2 13.80 36.61 -13.55
CA PHE A 2 13.11 36.89 -12.28
C PHE A 2 13.60 35.92 -11.21
N ARG A 3 14.15 36.46 -10.12
CA ARG A 3 14.37 35.73 -8.87
C ARG A 3 13.02 35.58 -8.18
N TRP A 4 12.71 34.38 -7.69
CA TRP A 4 11.75 34.21 -6.61
C TRP A 4 12.35 33.29 -5.54
N PHE A 5 12.50 33.85 -4.35
CA PHE A 5 12.79 33.13 -3.13
C PHE A 5 11.58 32.24 -2.80
N GLN A 6 11.76 30.92 -2.73
CA GLN A 6 10.78 30.05 -2.06
C GLN A 6 11.20 29.81 -0.61
N LYS A 7 10.51 30.61 0.20
CA LYS A 7 10.26 30.55 1.63
C LYS A 7 10.23 29.10 2.16
N ASN A 8 10.93 28.92 3.28
CA ASN A 8 10.88 27.75 4.16
C ASN A 8 9.45 27.20 4.31
N ASN A 9 9.17 26.08 3.65
CA ASN A 9 8.25 25.10 4.20
C ASN A 9 9.15 23.98 4.71
N LYS A 10 9.26 23.86 6.03
CA LYS A 10 9.61 22.59 6.66
C LYS A 10 8.53 21.61 6.24
N VAL A 11 8.74 20.95 5.09
CA VAL A 11 8.11 19.66 4.85
C VAL A 11 8.67 18.81 5.97
N ASN A 12 7.83 18.44 6.94
CA ASN A 12 8.13 17.29 7.77
C ASN A 12 8.51 16.20 6.76
N GLU A 13 9.77 15.80 6.74
CA GLU A 13 10.16 14.48 6.23
C GLU A 13 9.47 13.48 7.17
N GLU A 14 8.15 13.33 7.00
CA GLU A 14 7.38 12.27 7.59
C GLU A 14 8.01 11.00 7.06
N LYS A 15 8.74 10.31 7.93
CA LYS A 15 8.94 8.86 8.08
C LYS A 15 8.36 7.93 7.00
N ASP A 16 8.52 8.26 5.73
CA ASP A 16 7.99 7.47 4.63
C ASP A 16 8.91 6.26 4.51
N GLY A 17 8.42 5.09 4.93
CA GLY A 17 9.16 3.84 4.91
C GLY A 17 9.86 3.42 6.22
N GLN A 18 9.62 4.06 7.37
CA GLN A 18 10.06 3.48 8.65
C GLN A 18 9.13 2.35 9.08
N TYR A 19 9.68 1.13 9.20
CA TYR A 19 8.97 -0.01 9.77
C TYR A 19 8.54 0.28 11.22
N LEU A 20 7.30 -0.09 11.55
CA LEU A 20 6.79 -0.07 12.91
C LEU A 20 7.16 -1.39 13.59
N GLU A 21 8.06 -1.33 14.56
CA GLU A 21 8.38 -2.49 15.38
C GLU A 21 7.20 -2.81 16.31
N ILE A 22 6.68 -4.03 16.19
CA ILE A 22 5.63 -4.57 17.06
C ILE A 22 6.26 -5.66 17.91
N LYS A 23 6.12 -5.56 19.24
CA LYS A 23 6.66 -6.60 20.13
C LYS A 23 5.87 -7.90 19.97
N ASN A 24 6.52 -9.04 20.14
CA ASN A 24 5.90 -10.36 19.97
C ASN A 24 4.63 -10.55 20.81
N GLU A 25 4.56 -10.01 22.02
CA GLU A 25 3.38 -10.12 22.88
C GLU A 25 2.15 -9.36 22.33
N GLN A 26 2.37 -8.45 21.39
CA GLN A 26 1.34 -7.65 20.73
C GLN A 26 0.87 -8.29 19.42
N ILE A 27 1.56 -9.33 18.93
CA ILE A 27 1.13 -10.15 17.80
C ILE A 27 0.01 -11.08 18.28
N ASN A 28 -1.22 -10.56 18.25
CA ASN A 28 -2.41 -11.26 18.72
C ASN A 28 -3.56 -11.13 17.71
N GLU A 29 -4.67 -11.81 17.98
CA GLU A 29 -5.86 -11.81 17.11
C GLU A 29 -6.40 -10.40 16.82
N GLN A 30 -6.28 -9.47 17.76
CA GLN A 30 -6.73 -8.10 17.55
C GLN A 30 -5.85 -7.38 16.51
N LEU A 31 -4.54 -7.60 16.52
CA LEU A 31 -3.65 -7.08 15.49
C LEU A 31 -3.97 -7.69 14.13
N LYS A 32 -4.18 -9.00 14.05
CA LYS A 32 -4.59 -9.70 12.81
C LYS A 32 -5.85 -9.08 12.21
N GLN A 33 -6.89 -8.87 13.02
CA GLN A 33 -8.15 -8.28 12.58
C GLN A 33 -7.97 -6.87 12.02
N LYS A 34 -7.16 -6.03 12.66
CA LYS A 34 -6.85 -4.68 12.16
C LYS A 34 -6.12 -4.73 10.83
N ILE A 35 -5.18 -5.65 10.66
CA ILE A 35 -4.47 -5.83 9.40
C ILE A 35 -5.45 -6.25 8.29
N MET A 36 -6.32 -7.24 8.56
CA MET A 36 -7.36 -7.67 7.61
C MET A 36 -8.34 -6.55 7.25
N GLU A 37 -8.75 -5.72 8.21
CA GLU A 37 -9.62 -4.56 7.97
C GLU A 37 -8.94 -3.53 7.07
N LEU A 38 -7.66 -3.21 7.34
CA LEU A 38 -6.87 -2.30 6.51
C LEU A 38 -6.70 -2.82 5.08
N GLU A 39 -6.46 -4.12 4.92
CA GLU A 39 -6.38 -4.77 3.61
C GLU A 39 -7.71 -4.66 2.87
N SER A 40 -8.84 -4.98 3.52
CA SER A 40 -10.17 -4.88 2.90
C SER A 40 -10.48 -3.46 2.44
N ILE A 41 -10.20 -2.45 3.27
CA ILE A 41 -10.37 -1.04 2.92
C ILE A 41 -9.51 -0.68 1.69
N SER A 42 -8.28 -1.19 1.66
CA SER A 42 -7.36 -0.92 0.57
C SER A 42 -7.80 -1.59 -0.75
N GLU A 43 -8.39 -2.79 -0.70
CA GLU A 43 -8.97 -3.48 -1.86
C GLU A 43 -10.17 -2.72 -2.43
N ASP A 44 -11.05 -2.20 -1.56
CA ASP A 44 -12.18 -1.37 -1.95
C ASP A 44 -11.71 -0.06 -2.62
N ILE A 45 -10.68 0.57 -2.07
CA ILE A 45 -10.05 1.77 -2.63
C ILE A 45 -9.47 1.47 -4.02
N CYS A 46 -8.71 0.38 -4.16
CA CYS A 46 -8.14 -0.04 -5.45
C CYS A 46 -9.24 -0.26 -6.49
N SER A 47 -10.27 -1.02 -6.15
CA SER A 47 -11.38 -1.32 -7.05
C SER A 47 -12.13 -0.06 -7.48
N LYS A 48 -12.41 0.83 -6.52
CA LYS A 48 -13.08 2.11 -6.79
C LYS A 48 -12.27 2.99 -7.74
N TYR A 49 -10.99 3.20 -7.45
CA TYR A 49 -10.17 4.11 -8.26
C TYR A 49 -9.76 3.52 -9.61
N GLN A 50 -9.57 2.21 -9.70
CA GLN A 50 -9.37 1.55 -10.99
C GLN A 50 -10.54 1.86 -11.92
N LYS A 51 -11.78 1.68 -11.45
CA LYS A 51 -12.99 1.99 -12.23
C LYS A 51 -13.12 3.47 -12.59
N ILE A 52 -12.76 4.39 -11.67
CA ILE A 52 -12.82 5.84 -11.93
C ILE A 52 -11.83 6.24 -13.03
N TYR A 53 -10.66 5.61 -13.08
CA TYR A 53 -9.57 6.03 -13.96
C TYR A 53 -9.40 5.19 -15.23
N GLU A 54 -10.05 4.03 -15.33
CA GLU A 54 -9.96 3.13 -16.50
C GLU A 54 -10.27 3.86 -17.81
N GLU A 55 -11.38 4.59 -17.88
CA GLU A 55 -11.76 5.36 -19.08
C GLU A 55 -10.72 6.43 -19.42
N ARG A 56 -10.20 7.12 -18.40
CA ARG A 56 -9.18 8.16 -18.59
C ARG A 56 -7.86 7.57 -19.07
N PHE A 57 -7.51 6.37 -18.61
CA PHE A 57 -6.32 5.65 -19.09
C PHE A 57 -6.48 5.24 -20.55
N ALA A 58 -7.63 4.66 -20.91
CA ALA A 58 -7.94 4.26 -22.28
C ALA A 58 -7.89 5.45 -23.26
N GLN A 59 -8.41 6.62 -22.86
CA GLN A 59 -8.34 7.85 -23.67
C GLN A 59 -6.90 8.32 -23.94
N ASN A 60 -5.95 7.97 -23.07
CA ASN A 60 -4.53 8.31 -23.22
C ASN A 60 -3.72 7.18 -23.87
N GLY A 61 -4.38 6.19 -24.48
CA GLY A 61 -3.73 5.05 -25.14
C GLY A 61 -3.07 4.06 -24.17
N LYS A 62 -3.30 4.20 -22.86
CA LYS A 62 -2.85 3.26 -21.84
C LYS A 62 -3.98 2.30 -21.52
N LEU A 63 -3.74 1.00 -21.69
CA LEU A 63 -4.73 -0.03 -21.41
C LEU A 63 -4.36 -0.81 -20.14
N ASN A 64 -5.32 -1.60 -19.65
CA ASN A 64 -5.11 -2.56 -18.56
C ASN A 64 -4.67 -1.91 -17.23
N LEU A 65 -5.27 -0.77 -16.86
CA LEU A 65 -5.08 -0.21 -15.52
C LEU A 65 -5.52 -1.24 -14.47
N LYS A 66 -4.61 -1.60 -13.58
CA LYS A 66 -4.84 -2.51 -12.48
C LYS A 66 -4.24 -1.93 -11.20
N LEU A 67 -5.11 -1.71 -10.21
CA LEU A 67 -4.71 -1.38 -8.85
C LEU A 67 -4.79 -2.64 -8.01
N SER A 68 -3.74 -2.95 -7.25
CA SER A 68 -3.74 -4.13 -6.39
C SER A 68 -2.91 -3.91 -5.15
N ILE A 69 -3.14 -4.75 -4.13
CA ILE A 69 -2.29 -4.78 -2.94
C ILE A 69 -1.18 -5.81 -3.18
N LYS A 70 0.07 -5.37 -3.08
CA LYS A 70 1.25 -6.24 -2.99
C LYS A 70 1.67 -6.35 -1.53
N ARG A 71 1.98 -7.56 -1.11
CA ARG A 71 2.54 -7.86 0.21
C ARG A 71 3.97 -8.31 0.02
N ASP A 72 4.88 -7.76 0.80
CA ASP A 72 6.23 -8.31 0.95
C ASP A 72 6.29 -9.00 2.31
N ILE A 73 6.73 -10.25 2.26
CA ILE A 73 6.78 -11.21 3.35
C ILE A 73 8.20 -11.78 3.26
N ASP A 74 9.05 -11.42 4.22
CA ASP A 74 10.46 -11.83 4.28
C ASP A 74 10.67 -12.62 5.60
N GLY A 75 10.80 -13.95 5.51
CA GLY A 75 10.82 -14.83 6.68
C GLY A 75 10.19 -16.21 6.43
N ASP A 76 10.11 -17.01 7.50
CA ASP A 76 9.48 -18.33 7.49
C ASP A 76 7.98 -18.20 7.81
N GLU A 77 7.10 -18.74 6.96
CA GLU A 77 5.64 -18.61 7.05
C GLU A 77 5.12 -19.05 8.43
N LEU A 78 4.53 -18.12 9.19
CA LEU A 78 3.65 -18.47 10.30
C LEU A 78 2.22 -18.56 9.78
N GLU A 79 1.72 -19.80 9.66
CA GLU A 79 0.34 -20.07 9.27
C GLU A 79 -0.67 -19.33 10.20
N GLU A 80 -1.84 -18.97 9.66
CA GLU A 80 -3.02 -18.44 10.40
C GLU A 80 -3.04 -16.95 10.81
N LEU A 81 -2.11 -16.11 10.39
CA LEU A 81 -2.10 -14.69 10.80
C LEU A 81 -2.68 -13.66 9.79
N THR A 82 -2.91 -14.03 8.53
CA THR A 82 -3.60 -13.18 7.54
C THR A 82 -4.73 -13.94 6.85
N SER A 83 -5.54 -13.25 6.04
CA SER A 83 -6.56 -13.87 5.16
C SER A 83 -5.99 -14.95 4.21
N LYS A 84 -4.66 -14.96 4.02
CA LYS A 84 -3.91 -15.95 3.24
C LYS A 84 -2.87 -16.71 4.08
N ASN A 85 -2.98 -16.71 5.41
CA ASN A 85 -2.10 -17.43 6.35
C ASN A 85 -0.61 -17.02 6.31
N CYS A 86 -0.30 -15.72 6.21
CA CYS A 86 1.06 -15.27 5.87
C CYS A 86 1.53 -14.01 6.63
N LEU A 87 1.42 -13.96 7.96
CA LEU A 87 2.03 -12.85 8.71
C LEU A 87 3.35 -13.31 9.29
N GLU A 88 4.42 -12.72 8.81
CA GLU A 88 5.76 -12.91 9.37
C GLU A 88 6.14 -11.70 10.20
N TYR A 89 7.29 -11.76 10.88
CA TYR A 89 7.78 -10.69 11.75
C TYR A 89 7.89 -9.34 11.04
N GLU A 90 8.01 -9.36 9.71
CA GLU A 90 7.96 -8.19 8.86
C GLU A 90 6.75 -8.28 7.92
N TYR A 91 5.79 -7.38 8.13
CA TYR A 91 4.63 -7.23 7.25
C TYR A 91 4.66 -5.86 6.58
N ARG A 92 4.66 -5.85 5.24
CA ARG A 92 4.50 -4.64 4.44
C ARG A 92 3.40 -4.85 3.40
N SER A 93 2.53 -3.85 3.28
CA SER A 93 1.43 -3.82 2.32
C SER A 93 1.48 -2.53 1.50
N GLU A 94 1.53 -2.67 0.18
CA GLU A 94 1.71 -1.58 -0.78
C GLU A 94 0.60 -1.60 -1.82
N ILE A 95 0.12 -0.42 -2.24
CA ILE A 95 -0.77 -0.32 -3.39
C ILE A 95 0.09 -0.24 -4.66
N ASN A 96 0.02 -1.27 -5.47
CA ASN A 96 0.63 -1.33 -6.78
C ASN A 96 -0.26 -0.73 -7.86
N PHE A 97 0.39 0.00 -8.76
CA PHE A 97 -0.22 0.63 -9.93
C PHE A 97 0.37 0.01 -11.20
N GLU A 98 -0.36 -0.92 -11.80
CA GLU A 98 0.04 -1.62 -13.03
C GLU A 98 -0.76 -1.06 -14.22
N TYR A 99 -0.09 -0.83 -15.34
CA TYR A 99 -0.73 -0.47 -16.62
C TYR A 99 0.23 -0.79 -17.76
N ASP A 100 -0.28 -0.96 -18.97
CA ASP A 100 0.57 -1.19 -20.13
C ASP A 100 1.49 0.02 -20.37
N ALA A 101 2.79 -0.18 -20.20
CA ALA A 101 3.80 0.77 -20.61
C ALA A 101 3.89 0.71 -22.14
N SER A 102 3.26 1.68 -22.80
CA SER A 102 3.42 1.92 -24.24
C SER A 102 4.89 2.18 -24.58
#